data_AF-A0A946MC13-F1
#
_entry.id   AF-A0A946MC13-F1
#
_cell.length_a   1.000
_cell.length_b   1.000
_cell.length_c   1.000
_cell.angle_alpha   90.00
_cell.angle_beta   90.00
_cell.angle_gamma   90.00
#
_symmetry.space_group_name_H-M   'P 1'
#
loop_
_entity.id
_entity.type
_entity.pdbx_description
1 polymer ?
#
loop_
_entity_poly.entity_id
_entity_poly.type
_entity_poly.pdbx_seq_one_letter_code
_entity_poly.pdbx_strand_id
1 'polypeptide(L)'
;MLLQLQKHRINRQLRQQSTRAMTMIELLVVITIIMLLTAVMIPTVRYQYRNRALREAERQLIAFVGSAQARAQQLGRPVGIWIDRFSESETLAGTNYAVAVYIAEIPRPYTGETRNELVRIVSENNNLYLRFNNSALNLGNRLIKPTEYFQIQFANHGPFYTAKRTAANEYILVRDLNFGRIPIPTTALSVGAHQQKLPIGVPYKIQRRPKKSFLPPLRLPAGAVIDLSVSGMGAAGGQFWRTARTTDPVIIMFQSDGSVERVLHNHKDERPLGWVHLLVGRQNQVFPDKELLDKDDNPIGFNRFTDEATETGNVMDMKNRWISINHRTGSITSEQVVGNIPPIAPKQDSQGSLRIAAARALVRTGTGSGGN
;
A
#
# COMPACT_ATOMS: atom_id res chain seq x y z
N MET A 1 -34.89 1.43 67.90
CA MET A 1 -36.32 1.47 67.51
C MET A 1 -36.61 2.52 66.41
N LEU A 2 -35.94 3.68 66.39
CA LEU A 2 -36.12 4.73 65.36
C LEU A 2 -35.67 4.35 63.92
N LEU A 3 -34.68 3.48 63.76
CA LEU A 3 -34.15 3.09 62.44
C LEU A 3 -35.09 2.16 61.64
N GLN A 4 -35.95 1.41 62.34
CA GLN A 4 -36.91 0.47 61.73
C GLN A 4 -38.11 1.22 61.12
N LEU A 5 -38.53 2.34 61.73
CA LEU A 5 -39.64 3.17 61.23
C LEU A 5 -39.26 3.97 59.98
N GLN A 6 -37.98 4.31 59.80
CA GLN A 6 -37.50 5.07 58.65
C GLN A 6 -37.44 4.21 57.37
N LYS A 7 -37.01 2.94 57.47
CA LYS A 7 -37.05 1.97 56.36
C LYS A 7 -38.48 1.69 55.87
N HIS A 8 -39.45 1.68 56.77
CA HIS A 8 -40.85 1.41 56.41
C HIS A 8 -41.50 2.58 55.65
N ARG A 9 -41.11 3.83 55.92
CA ARG A 9 -41.55 5.00 55.15
C ARG A 9 -40.94 5.06 53.74
N ILE A 10 -39.66 4.72 53.60
CA ILE A 10 -38.96 4.71 52.30
C ILE A 10 -39.55 3.64 51.37
N ASN A 11 -39.83 2.44 51.89
CA ASN A 11 -40.45 1.36 51.09
C ASN A 11 -41.89 1.65 50.66
N ARG A 12 -42.62 2.49 51.41
CA ARG A 12 -43.99 2.90 51.05
C ARG A 12 -43.99 4.01 49.98
N GLN A 13 -42.99 4.90 49.99
CA GLN A 13 -42.80 5.89 48.92
C GLN A 13 -42.35 5.25 47.61
N LEU A 14 -41.54 4.18 47.64
CA LEU A 14 -41.14 3.44 46.43
C LEU A 14 -42.30 2.63 45.80
N ARG A 15 -43.31 2.22 46.59
CA ARG A 15 -44.50 1.52 46.09
C ARG A 15 -45.62 2.44 45.57
N GLN A 16 -45.53 3.75 45.81
CA GLN A 16 -46.48 4.75 45.31
C GLN A 16 -45.97 5.50 44.08
N GLN A 17 -44.83 5.11 43.50
CA GLN A 17 -44.59 5.39 42.10
C GLN A 17 -45.59 4.56 41.31
N SER A 18 -46.77 5.14 41.09
CA SER A 18 -47.79 4.56 40.24
C SER A 18 -47.14 4.27 38.90
N THR A 19 -47.00 2.99 38.57
CA THR A 19 -47.00 2.57 37.18
C THR A 19 -48.38 2.92 36.66
N ARG A 20 -48.57 4.19 36.25
CA ARG A 20 -49.73 4.58 35.46
C ARG A 20 -49.75 3.62 34.28
N ALA A 21 -50.81 2.83 34.17
CA ALA A 21 -51.04 2.04 32.97
C ALA A 21 -51.11 3.05 31.82
N MET A 22 -50.07 3.09 30.99
CA MET A 22 -49.96 4.00 29.86
C MET A 22 -51.13 3.69 28.93
N THR A 23 -51.89 4.71 28.56
CA THR A 23 -53.04 4.51 27.69
C THR A 23 -52.57 3.97 26.33
N MET A 24 -53.39 3.14 25.67
CA MET A 24 -53.05 2.58 24.34
C MET A 24 -52.66 3.67 23.33
N ILE A 25 -53.27 4.86 23.45
CA ILE A 25 -52.96 6.02 22.61
C ILE A 25 -51.61 6.67 22.97
N GLU A 26 -51.25 6.78 24.26
CA GLU A 26 -49.91 7.25 24.66
C GLU A 26 -48.81 6.31 24.13
N LEU A 27 -49.01 4.99 24.22
CA LEU A 27 -48.08 4.03 23.63
C LEU A 27 -47.96 4.21 22.11
N LEU A 28 -49.08 4.41 21.40
CA LEU A 28 -49.07 4.64 19.95
C LEU A 28 -48.33 5.93 19.58
N VAL A 29 -48.55 7.00 20.33
CA VAL A 29 -47.84 8.28 20.13
C VAL A 29 -46.34 8.13 20.43
N VAL A 30 -45.98 7.40 21.48
CA VAL A 30 -44.57 7.17 21.83
C VAL A 30 -43.86 6.35 20.75
N ILE A 31 -44.45 5.25 20.27
CA ILE A 31 -43.81 4.46 19.21
C ILE A 31 -43.71 5.24 17.90
N THR A 32 -44.70 6.07 17.56
CA THR A 32 -44.64 6.90 16.33
C THR A 32 -43.56 7.97 16.45
N ILE A 33 -43.41 8.63 17.61
CA ILE A 33 -42.32 9.57 17.86
C ILE A 33 -40.95 8.87 17.83
N ILE A 34 -40.82 7.69 18.46
CA ILE A 34 -39.56 6.92 18.43
C ILE A 34 -39.22 6.50 16.99
N MET A 35 -40.20 6.06 16.19
CA MET A 35 -40.00 5.73 14.78
C MET A 35 -39.55 6.96 13.97
N LEU A 36 -40.16 8.12 14.20
CA LEU A 36 -39.78 9.35 13.52
C LEU A 36 -38.37 9.81 13.93
N LEU A 37 -38.03 9.77 15.22
CA LEU A 37 -36.69 10.11 15.71
C LEU A 37 -35.62 9.14 15.18
N THR A 38 -35.90 7.84 15.19
CA THR A 38 -34.96 6.82 14.69
C THR A 38 -34.71 6.96 13.18
N ALA A 39 -35.73 7.28 12.38
CA ALA A 39 -35.57 7.53 10.94
C ALA A 39 -34.58 8.67 10.64
N VAL A 40 -34.57 9.72 11.45
CA VAL A 40 -33.64 10.85 11.32
C VAL A 40 -32.26 10.55 11.92
N MET A 41 -32.20 9.75 13.00
CA MET A 41 -30.96 9.51 13.74
C MET A 41 -30.06 8.43 13.11
N ILE A 42 -30.61 7.40 12.47
CA ILE A 42 -29.81 6.29 11.88
C ILE A 42 -28.77 6.77 10.86
N PRO A 43 -29.11 7.65 9.87
CA PRO A 43 -28.13 8.12 8.89
C PRO A 43 -26.99 8.92 9.52
N THR A 44 -27.29 9.79 10.49
CA THR A 44 -26.29 10.66 11.14
C THR A 44 -25.30 9.85 11.97
N VAL A 45 -25.79 8.85 12.70
CA VAL A 45 -24.96 7.94 13.49
C VAL A 45 -24.03 7.12 12.59
N ARG A 46 -24.53 6.56 11.48
CA ARG A 46 -23.70 5.84 10.50
C ARG A 46 -22.59 6.72 9.93
N TYR A 47 -22.90 7.97 9.59
CA TYR A 47 -21.92 8.92 9.07
C TYR A 47 -20.82 9.26 10.10
N GLN A 48 -21.19 9.46 11.37
CA GLN A 48 -20.22 9.70 12.44
C GLN A 48 -19.28 8.51 12.66
N TYR A 49 -19.81 7.27 12.64
CA TYR A 49 -18.98 6.07 12.77
C TYR A 49 -17.98 5.93 11.62
N ARG A 50 -18.39 6.17 10.38
CA ARG A 50 -17.48 6.15 9.20
C ARG A 50 -16.34 7.16 9.35
N ASN A 51 -16.61 8.37 9.86
CA ASN A 51 -15.57 9.38 10.07
C ASN A 51 -14.62 9.06 11.22
N ARG A 52 -15.12 8.41 12.28
CA ARG A 52 -14.26 7.89 13.35
C ARG A 52 -13.35 6.78 12.83
N ALA A 53 -13.88 5.89 12.00
CA ALA A 53 -13.12 4.81 11.37
C ALA A 53 -11.95 5.33 10.52
N LEU A 54 -12.12 6.43 9.77
CA LEU A 54 -11.04 7.04 8.99
C LEU A 54 -9.90 7.59 9.86
N ARG A 55 -10.23 8.29 10.95
CA ARG A 55 -9.21 8.83 11.89
C ARG A 55 -8.49 7.70 12.64
N GLU A 56 -9.21 6.64 12.97
CA GLU A 56 -8.62 5.48 13.61
C GLU A 56 -7.71 4.72 12.63
N ALA A 57 -8.14 4.52 11.39
CA ALA A 57 -7.34 3.94 10.32
C ALA A 57 -6.04 4.72 10.07
N GLU A 58 -6.14 6.05 10.03
CA GLU A 58 -5.00 6.95 9.91
C GLU A 58 -3.99 6.75 11.04
N ARG A 59 -4.46 6.81 12.30
CA ARG A 59 -3.61 6.64 13.49
C ARG A 59 -2.94 5.27 13.53
N GLN A 60 -3.69 4.21 13.23
CA GLN A 60 -3.17 2.85 13.20
C GLN A 60 -2.12 2.68 12.10
N LEU A 61 -2.34 3.25 10.92
CA LEU A 61 -1.37 3.17 9.82
C LEU A 61 -0.08 3.93 10.15
N ILE A 62 -0.17 5.13 10.72
CA ILE A 62 1.00 5.90 11.16
C ILE A 62 1.80 5.13 12.21
N ALA A 63 1.11 4.59 13.23
CA ALA A 63 1.75 3.78 14.27
C ALA A 63 2.41 2.52 13.68
N PHE A 64 1.76 1.87 12.71
CA PHE A 64 2.30 0.69 12.06
C PHE A 64 3.54 0.99 11.21
N VAL A 65 3.54 2.10 10.46
CA VAL A 65 4.73 2.58 9.74
C VAL A 65 5.87 2.89 10.72
N GLY A 66 5.58 3.59 11.82
CA GLY A 66 6.56 3.87 12.87
C GLY A 66 7.15 2.58 13.47
N SER A 67 6.31 1.54 13.66
CA SER A 67 6.79 0.23 14.13
C SER A 67 7.71 -0.46 13.11
N ALA A 68 7.44 -0.32 11.81
CA ALA A 68 8.29 -0.85 10.75
C ALA A 68 9.66 -0.14 10.71
N GLN A 69 9.69 1.18 10.90
CA GLN A 69 10.92 1.98 10.99
C GLN A 69 11.74 1.62 12.24
N ALA A 70 11.09 1.52 13.40
CA ALA A 70 11.75 1.10 14.64
C ALA A 70 12.36 -0.31 14.49
N ARG A 71 11.68 -1.21 13.77
CA ARG A 71 12.19 -2.54 13.46
C ARG A 71 13.36 -2.51 12.47
N ALA A 72 13.36 -1.61 11.49
CA ALA A 72 14.50 -1.40 10.59
C ALA A 72 15.76 -0.96 11.37
N GLN A 73 15.56 -0.02 12.31
CA GLN A 73 16.60 0.46 13.23
C GLN A 73 17.13 -0.68 14.11
N GLN A 74 16.24 -1.41 14.77
CA GLN A 74 16.61 -2.51 15.68
C GLN A 74 17.40 -3.62 14.98
N LEU A 75 17.01 -3.98 13.76
CA LEU A 75 17.64 -5.08 13.02
C LEU A 75 18.88 -4.62 12.23
N GLY A 76 19.15 -3.32 12.14
CA GLY A 76 20.21 -2.75 11.31
C GLY A 76 20.06 -3.12 9.82
N ARG A 77 18.84 -3.38 9.36
CA ARG A 77 18.56 -3.81 7.99
C ARG A 77 17.24 -3.25 7.48
N PRO A 78 17.03 -3.19 6.16
CA PRO A 78 15.79 -2.66 5.63
C PRO A 78 14.56 -3.46 6.02
N VAL A 79 13.58 -2.78 6.60
CA VAL A 79 12.25 -3.29 6.96
C VAL A 79 11.22 -2.31 6.44
N GLY A 80 10.08 -2.79 6.01
CA GLY A 80 9.08 -1.99 5.34
C GLY A 80 7.66 -2.36 5.71
N ILE A 81 6.74 -1.74 5.00
CA ILE A 81 5.33 -2.12 4.99
C ILE A 81 4.98 -2.75 3.65
N TRP A 82 4.16 -3.79 3.69
CA TRP A 82 3.60 -4.49 2.56
C TRP A 82 2.10 -4.22 2.50
N ILE A 83 1.68 -3.43 1.52
CA ILE A 83 0.29 -3.07 1.31
C ILE A 83 -0.29 -4.06 0.32
N ASP A 84 -1.18 -4.91 0.81
CA ASP A 84 -1.77 -5.98 0.03
C ASP A 84 -3.07 -5.50 -0.61
N ARG A 85 -3.14 -5.58 -1.94
CA ARG A 85 -4.37 -5.20 -2.65
C ARG A 85 -5.48 -6.17 -2.27
N PHE A 86 -6.66 -5.62 -2.02
CA PHE A 86 -7.82 -6.46 -1.83
C PHE A 86 -8.19 -7.14 -3.15
N SER A 87 -8.49 -8.44 -3.09
CA SER A 87 -8.95 -9.23 -4.23
C SER A 87 -10.01 -10.18 -3.72
N GLU A 88 -11.23 -10.04 -4.22
CA GLU A 88 -12.39 -10.83 -3.76
C GLU A 88 -12.55 -12.15 -4.55
N SER A 89 -11.93 -12.27 -5.73
CA SER A 89 -11.94 -13.47 -6.57
C SER A 89 -10.63 -13.68 -7.31
N GLU A 90 -10.25 -14.94 -7.56
CA GLU A 90 -9.12 -15.33 -8.44
C GLU A 90 -9.37 -14.93 -9.90
N THR A 91 -10.63 -14.68 -10.27
CA THR A 91 -11.03 -14.17 -11.58
C THR A 91 -11.20 -12.65 -11.55
N LEU A 92 -10.11 -11.95 -11.84
CA LEU A 92 -10.11 -10.76 -12.70
C LEU A 92 -10.74 -9.47 -12.14
N ALA A 93 -10.12 -8.90 -11.11
CA ALA A 93 -9.71 -7.49 -11.02
C ALA A 93 -9.36 -7.19 -9.56
N GLY A 94 -8.09 -7.35 -9.18
CA GLY A 94 -7.60 -6.79 -7.92
C GLY A 94 -7.96 -5.31 -7.84
N THR A 95 -8.58 -4.90 -6.75
CA THR A 95 -9.11 -3.55 -6.59
C THR A 95 -7.96 -2.57 -6.36
N ASN A 96 -8.15 -1.29 -6.70
CA ASN A 96 -7.17 -0.24 -6.42
C ASN A 96 -7.21 0.23 -4.95
N TYR A 97 -7.52 -0.68 -4.01
CA TYR A 97 -7.43 -0.39 -2.58
C TYR A 97 -6.86 -1.55 -1.77
N ALA A 98 -6.43 -1.22 -0.56
CA ALA A 98 -5.95 -2.18 0.41
C ALA A 98 -6.65 -2.00 1.76
N VAL A 99 -6.97 -3.13 2.40
CA VAL A 99 -7.58 -3.19 3.74
C VAL A 99 -6.57 -3.68 4.79
N ALA A 100 -5.49 -4.34 4.34
CA ALA A 100 -4.50 -4.95 5.21
C ALA A 100 -3.07 -4.52 4.85
N VAL A 101 -2.27 -4.29 5.87
CA VAL A 101 -0.85 -3.95 5.76
C VAL A 101 -0.03 -4.91 6.63
N TYR A 102 1.03 -5.47 6.05
CA TYR A 102 1.93 -6.41 6.73
C TYR A 102 3.30 -5.77 6.91
N ILE A 103 4.12 -6.28 7.83
CA ILE A 103 5.54 -5.95 7.83
C ILE A 103 6.23 -6.67 6.68
N ALA A 104 7.08 -5.96 5.95
CA ALA A 104 7.95 -6.50 4.92
C ALA A 104 9.39 -6.57 5.43
N GLU A 105 10.08 -7.68 5.23
CA GLU A 105 11.51 -7.78 5.51
C GLU A 105 12.28 -8.30 4.29
N ILE A 106 13.48 -7.79 4.09
CA ILE A 106 14.42 -8.36 3.11
C ILE A 106 15.18 -9.50 3.79
N PRO A 107 15.10 -10.74 3.26
CA PRO A 107 15.94 -11.84 3.73
C PRO A 107 17.43 -11.50 3.58
N ARG A 108 18.28 -12.12 4.39
CA ARG A 108 19.73 -11.96 4.24
C ARG A 108 20.16 -12.30 2.81
N PRO A 109 21.12 -11.56 2.23
CA PRO A 109 21.62 -11.88 0.91
C PRO A 109 22.16 -13.32 0.85
N TYR A 110 21.79 -14.04 -0.19
CA TYR A 110 22.24 -15.41 -0.42
C TYR A 110 23.51 -15.41 -1.25
N THR A 111 24.57 -16.06 -0.78
CA THR A 111 25.88 -16.10 -1.44
C THR A 111 26.30 -17.51 -1.83
N GLY A 112 25.36 -18.44 -1.89
CA GLY A 112 25.64 -19.86 -2.01
C GLY A 112 25.78 -20.57 -0.66
N GLU A 113 25.72 -21.90 -0.71
CA GLU A 113 25.93 -22.83 0.40
C GLU A 113 27.39 -23.28 0.51
N THR A 114 28.12 -23.30 -0.61
CA THR A 114 29.52 -23.73 -0.66
C THR A 114 30.42 -22.70 -1.32
N ARG A 115 31.72 -22.72 -1.00
CA ARG A 115 32.72 -21.78 -1.54
C ARG A 115 32.88 -21.86 -3.07
N ASN A 116 32.51 -22.99 -3.67
CA ASN A 116 32.64 -23.23 -5.11
C ASN A 116 31.34 -22.94 -5.88
N GLU A 117 30.33 -22.37 -5.21
CA GLU A 117 29.09 -21.94 -5.83
C GLU A 117 29.31 -20.57 -6.49
N LEU A 118 29.33 -20.61 -7.81
CA LEU A 118 29.69 -19.52 -8.70
C LEU A 118 28.58 -19.35 -9.74
N VAL A 119 28.44 -18.13 -10.21
CA VAL A 119 27.53 -17.80 -11.31
C VAL A 119 28.34 -17.45 -12.53
N ARG A 120 27.89 -17.93 -13.68
CA ARG A 120 28.35 -17.47 -14.98
C ARG A 120 27.17 -16.93 -15.78
N ILE A 121 27.47 -15.98 -16.64
CA ILE A 121 26.52 -15.32 -17.52
C ILE A 121 26.76 -15.87 -18.93
N VAL A 122 25.75 -16.48 -19.53
CA VAL A 122 25.82 -17.04 -20.88
C VAL A 122 24.91 -16.21 -21.78
N SER A 123 25.45 -15.71 -22.88
CA SER A 123 24.64 -15.03 -23.90
C SER A 123 24.10 -16.05 -24.91
N GLU A 124 22.78 -16.19 -24.97
CA GLU A 124 22.08 -17.07 -25.90
C GLU A 124 20.82 -16.34 -26.41
N ASN A 125 20.52 -16.41 -27.71
CA ASN A 125 19.29 -15.84 -28.30
C ASN A 125 19.04 -14.39 -27.86
N ASN A 126 20.09 -13.56 -27.91
CA ASN A 126 20.13 -12.19 -27.44
C ASN A 126 20.00 -12.05 -25.90
N ASN A 127 19.45 -13.00 -25.14
CA ASN A 127 19.31 -12.92 -23.68
C ASN A 127 20.60 -13.27 -22.94
N LEU A 128 20.68 -12.83 -21.68
CA LEU A 128 21.78 -13.15 -20.77
C LEU A 128 21.28 -14.05 -19.66
N TYR A 129 21.63 -15.32 -19.75
CA TYR A 129 21.25 -16.36 -18.81
C TYR A 129 22.26 -16.44 -17.66
N LEU A 130 21.74 -16.49 -16.44
CA LEU A 130 22.52 -16.79 -15.25
C LEU A 130 22.52 -18.30 -15.05
N ARG A 131 23.70 -18.90 -15.14
CA ARG A 131 23.92 -20.32 -14.86
C ARG A 131 24.69 -20.41 -13.55
N PHE A 132 24.02 -20.91 -12.51
CA PHE A 132 24.65 -21.23 -11.24
C PHE A 132 25.19 -22.66 -11.32
N ASN A 133 26.41 -22.92 -10.88
CA ASN A 133 26.88 -24.29 -10.68
C ASN A 133 26.44 -24.78 -9.29
N ASN A 134 26.08 -26.06 -9.14
CA ASN A 134 25.89 -26.72 -7.83
C ASN A 134 25.20 -25.86 -6.74
N SER A 135 24.02 -25.31 -7.06
CA SER A 135 23.34 -24.32 -6.24
C SER A 135 21.95 -24.78 -5.82
N ALA A 136 21.50 -24.41 -4.62
CA ALA A 136 20.10 -24.53 -4.19
C ALA A 136 19.12 -23.80 -5.13
N LEU A 137 19.62 -22.91 -5.98
CA LEU A 137 18.86 -22.25 -7.04
C LEU A 137 18.51 -23.17 -8.21
N ASN A 138 19.17 -24.33 -8.36
CA ASN A 138 18.88 -25.29 -9.44
C ASN A 138 18.04 -26.50 -8.97
N LEU A 139 17.95 -26.71 -7.64
CA LEU A 139 17.26 -27.85 -7.02
C LEU A 139 15.72 -27.75 -7.14
N GLY A 140 14.98 -28.75 -6.66
CA GLY A 140 13.52 -28.80 -6.75
C GLY A 140 12.78 -27.71 -5.93
N ASN A 141 13.38 -27.25 -4.82
CA ASN A 141 12.81 -26.20 -3.96
C ASN A 141 13.64 -24.91 -4.03
N ARG A 142 13.57 -24.25 -5.20
CA ARG A 142 14.44 -23.12 -5.51
C ARG A 142 14.10 -21.91 -4.67
N LEU A 143 15.16 -21.24 -4.19
CA LEU A 143 15.07 -20.06 -3.34
C LEU A 143 14.17 -18.97 -3.92
N ILE A 144 14.26 -18.69 -5.23
CA ILE A 144 13.51 -17.65 -5.95
C ILE A 144 12.33 -18.32 -6.66
N LYS A 145 11.09 -17.84 -6.50
CA LYS A 145 9.90 -18.42 -7.15
C LYS A 145 9.90 -18.19 -8.67
N PRO A 146 9.20 -19.03 -9.48
CA PRO A 146 9.00 -18.72 -10.90
C PRO A 146 8.36 -17.33 -11.05
N THR A 147 8.73 -16.60 -12.11
CA THR A 147 8.33 -15.21 -12.43
C THR A 147 8.74 -14.14 -11.42
N GLU A 148 9.44 -14.49 -10.34
CA GLU A 148 9.97 -13.54 -9.35
C GLU A 148 11.24 -12.85 -9.87
N TYR A 149 11.32 -11.54 -9.64
CA TYR A 149 12.56 -10.78 -9.87
C TYR A 149 13.39 -10.71 -8.60
N PHE A 150 14.70 -10.54 -8.77
CA PHE A 150 15.67 -10.41 -7.69
C PHE A 150 16.83 -9.54 -8.15
N GLN A 151 17.67 -9.13 -7.21
CA GLN A 151 18.90 -8.41 -7.50
C GLN A 151 20.09 -9.33 -7.29
N ILE A 152 21.08 -9.27 -8.18
CA ILE A 152 22.32 -10.05 -8.10
C ILE A 152 23.52 -9.14 -8.26
N GLN A 153 24.51 -9.29 -7.38
CA GLN A 153 25.82 -8.67 -7.48
C GLN A 153 26.85 -9.74 -7.82
N PHE A 154 27.74 -9.44 -8.76
CA PHE A 154 28.76 -10.36 -9.24
C PHE A 154 30.10 -10.10 -8.57
N ALA A 155 30.87 -11.17 -8.36
CA ALA A 155 32.16 -11.17 -7.68
C ALA A 155 32.18 -10.43 -6.32
N ASN A 156 31.03 -10.33 -5.65
CA ASN A 156 30.81 -9.60 -4.40
C ASN A 156 31.21 -8.11 -4.43
N HIS A 157 31.30 -7.51 -5.61
CA HIS A 157 31.61 -6.09 -5.78
C HIS A 157 30.80 -5.48 -6.92
N GLY A 158 30.90 -4.15 -7.07
CA GLY A 158 30.19 -3.43 -8.12
C GLY A 158 28.66 -3.33 -7.88
N PRO A 159 27.90 -2.99 -8.93
CA PRO A 159 26.47 -2.72 -8.80
C PRO A 159 25.65 -4.01 -8.70
N PHE A 160 24.42 -3.87 -8.19
CA PHE A 160 23.40 -4.91 -8.29
C PHE A 160 22.71 -4.83 -9.65
N TYR A 161 22.52 -5.99 -10.28
CA TYR A 161 21.80 -6.15 -11.53
C TYR A 161 20.43 -6.78 -11.24
N THR A 162 19.41 -6.32 -11.95
CA THR A 162 18.07 -6.91 -11.86
C THR A 162 18.02 -8.18 -12.72
N ALA A 163 17.56 -9.27 -12.13
CA ALA A 163 17.35 -10.55 -12.79
C ALA A 163 15.94 -11.07 -12.50
N LYS A 164 15.45 -11.99 -13.32
CA LYS A 164 14.19 -12.69 -13.09
C LYS A 164 14.33 -14.19 -13.32
N ARG A 165 13.56 -14.97 -12.56
CA ARG A 165 13.34 -16.38 -12.88
C ARG A 165 12.15 -16.47 -13.84
N THR A 166 12.32 -17.09 -15.00
CA THR A 166 11.25 -17.32 -15.97
C THR A 166 10.32 -18.44 -15.49
N ALA A 167 9.13 -18.55 -16.10
CA ALA A 167 8.22 -19.68 -15.87
C ALA A 167 8.86 -21.02 -16.29
N ALA A 168 9.73 -20.99 -17.30
CA ALA A 168 10.55 -22.12 -17.75
C ALA A 168 11.73 -22.44 -16.82
N ASN A 169 11.78 -21.84 -15.62
CA ASN A 169 12.77 -22.11 -14.59
C ASN A 169 14.21 -21.70 -14.96
N GLU A 170 14.35 -20.71 -15.84
CA GLU A 170 15.62 -20.12 -16.23
C GLU A 170 15.83 -18.80 -15.52
N TYR A 171 17.08 -18.45 -15.25
CA TYR A 171 17.44 -17.17 -14.66
C TYR A 171 17.98 -16.27 -15.75
N ILE A 172 17.37 -15.10 -15.94
CA ILE A 172 17.81 -14.14 -16.95
C ILE A 172 18.02 -12.76 -16.34
N LEU A 173 19.08 -12.09 -16.77
CA LEU A 173 19.25 -10.67 -16.49
C LEU A 173 18.18 -9.88 -17.23
N VAL A 174 17.54 -8.97 -16.52
CA VAL A 174 16.55 -8.07 -17.09
C VAL A 174 17.31 -6.97 -17.82
N ARG A 175 17.14 -6.92 -19.13
CA ARG A 175 17.65 -5.81 -19.93
C ARG A 175 16.75 -4.61 -19.73
N ASP A 176 17.21 -3.67 -18.93
CA ASP A 176 16.70 -2.31 -18.92
C ASP A 176 17.33 -1.51 -20.07
N LEU A 177 16.72 -0.41 -20.50
CA LEU A 177 17.27 0.49 -21.53
C LEU A 177 18.67 1.02 -21.17
N ASN A 178 19.05 0.91 -19.90
CA ASN A 178 20.34 1.29 -19.33
C ASN A 178 21.45 0.23 -19.43
N PHE A 179 21.19 -0.93 -20.05
CA PHE A 179 22.16 -2.04 -20.10
C PHE A 179 23.51 -1.68 -20.75
N GLY A 180 23.57 -0.61 -21.55
CA GLY A 180 24.81 -0.07 -22.12
C GLY A 180 25.63 0.82 -21.18
N ARG A 181 25.10 1.18 -19.99
CA ARG A 181 25.77 2.08 -19.03
C ARG A 181 26.37 1.36 -17.82
N ILE A 182 25.89 0.16 -17.49
CA ILE A 182 26.39 -0.63 -16.37
C ILE A 182 27.21 -1.80 -16.92
N PRO A 183 28.55 -1.71 -16.93
CA PRO A 183 29.39 -2.76 -17.49
C PRO A 183 29.22 -4.05 -16.69
N ILE A 184 28.99 -5.17 -17.36
CA ILE A 184 28.96 -6.49 -16.73
C ILE A 184 30.41 -6.97 -16.56
N PRO A 185 30.77 -7.61 -15.43
CA PRO A 185 32.10 -8.18 -15.28
C PRO A 185 32.41 -9.17 -16.40
N THR A 186 33.46 -8.90 -17.17
CA THR A 186 33.94 -9.77 -18.26
C THR A 186 34.31 -11.17 -17.75
N THR A 187 34.75 -11.26 -16.50
CA THR A 187 35.06 -12.52 -15.80
C THR A 187 33.84 -13.40 -15.54
N ALA A 188 32.64 -12.80 -15.48
CA ALA A 188 31.38 -13.52 -15.35
C ALA A 188 30.78 -13.90 -16.71
N LEU A 189 31.20 -13.23 -17.79
CA LEU A 189 30.65 -13.40 -19.14
C LEU A 189 31.30 -14.57 -19.88
N SER A 190 30.48 -15.49 -20.37
CA SER A 190 30.84 -16.51 -21.34
C SER A 190 30.26 -16.09 -22.70
N VAL A 191 31.12 -15.71 -23.64
CA VAL A 191 30.73 -15.25 -24.98
C VAL A 191 31.10 -16.32 -26.02
N GLY A 192 30.10 -16.95 -26.63
CA GLY A 192 30.23 -17.67 -27.90
C GLY A 192 30.90 -19.06 -27.86
N ALA A 193 30.54 -19.86 -28.88
CA ALA A 193 30.74 -21.30 -29.05
C ALA A 193 32.19 -21.86 -29.15
N HIS A 194 33.24 -21.13 -28.74
CA HIS A 194 34.59 -21.69 -28.73
C HIS A 194 34.89 -22.35 -27.38
N GLN A 195 34.89 -23.69 -27.38
CA GLN A 195 35.09 -24.63 -26.28
C GLN A 195 36.46 -24.55 -25.56
N GLN A 196 37.10 -23.40 -25.41
CA GLN A 196 38.40 -23.31 -24.74
C GLN A 196 38.31 -22.40 -23.53
N LYS A 197 37.96 -23.06 -22.41
CA LYS A 197 37.90 -22.54 -21.03
C LYS A 197 36.69 -21.64 -20.75
N LEU A 198 35.54 -22.31 -20.57
CA LEU A 198 34.38 -21.71 -19.90
C LEU A 198 34.87 -21.01 -18.61
N PRO A 199 34.52 -19.74 -18.36
CA PRO A 199 34.84 -19.10 -17.10
C PRO A 199 34.34 -19.98 -15.95
N ILE A 200 35.17 -20.15 -14.92
CA ILE A 200 34.85 -20.96 -13.72
C ILE A 200 33.60 -20.40 -13.01
N GLY A 201 33.15 -19.20 -13.40
CA GLY A 201 32.10 -18.41 -12.77
C GLY A 201 32.71 -17.46 -11.76
N VAL A 202 31.91 -16.51 -11.29
CA VAL A 202 32.31 -15.59 -10.22
C VAL A 202 31.46 -15.84 -8.98
N PRO A 203 31.98 -15.55 -7.77
CA PRO A 203 31.15 -15.50 -6.57
C PRO A 203 29.99 -14.53 -6.79
N TYR A 204 28.90 -14.71 -6.08
CA TYR A 204 27.75 -13.83 -6.25
C TYR A 204 27.03 -13.59 -4.94
N LYS A 205 26.23 -12.53 -4.93
CA LYS A 205 25.33 -12.20 -3.84
C LYS A 205 23.96 -11.89 -4.41
N ILE A 206 22.97 -12.68 -4.04
CA ILE A 206 21.57 -12.48 -4.40
C ILE A 206 20.86 -11.74 -3.27
N GLN A 207 20.34 -10.57 -3.58
CA GLN A 207 19.38 -9.87 -2.75
C GLN A 207 17.97 -10.21 -3.25
N ARG A 208 17.23 -10.88 -2.36
CA ARG A 208 15.86 -11.30 -2.65
C ARG A 208 14.90 -10.13 -2.54
N ARG A 209 13.74 -10.25 -3.19
CA ARG A 209 12.64 -9.34 -2.93
C ARG A 209 12.20 -9.42 -1.46
N PRO A 210 11.67 -8.31 -0.91
CA PRO A 210 11.05 -8.33 0.40
C PRO A 210 10.00 -9.45 0.48
N LYS A 211 9.77 -9.95 1.69
CA LYS A 211 8.71 -10.91 1.98
C LYS A 211 7.83 -10.40 3.11
N LYS A 212 6.54 -10.79 3.08
CA LYS A 212 5.65 -10.63 4.23
C LYS A 212 6.26 -11.35 5.43
N SER A 213 6.38 -10.63 6.54
CA SER A 213 6.69 -11.19 7.85
C SER A 213 5.52 -12.05 8.33
N PHE A 214 5.80 -13.04 9.17
CA PHE A 214 4.77 -13.83 9.85
C PHE A 214 4.07 -13.10 11.00
N LEU A 215 4.29 -11.77 11.14
CA LEU A 215 3.64 -11.00 12.18
C LEU A 215 2.17 -10.74 11.79
N PRO A 216 1.27 -10.59 12.78
CA PRO A 216 -0.10 -10.18 12.51
C PRO A 216 -0.15 -8.90 11.67
N PRO A 217 -0.99 -8.85 10.61
CA PRO A 217 -1.16 -7.63 9.85
C PRO A 217 -1.92 -6.57 10.63
N LEU A 218 -1.70 -5.31 10.28
CA LEU A 218 -2.67 -4.27 10.53
C LEU A 218 -3.88 -4.50 9.62
N ARG A 219 -5.06 -4.61 10.21
CA ARG A 219 -6.35 -4.56 9.52
C ARG A 219 -7.01 -3.22 9.79
N LEU A 220 -7.34 -2.50 8.73
CA LEU A 220 -8.01 -1.22 8.88
C LEU A 220 -9.45 -1.40 9.39
N PRO A 221 -9.98 -0.43 10.15
CA PRO A 221 -11.38 -0.39 10.55
C PRO A 221 -12.35 -0.56 9.37
N ALA A 222 -13.52 -1.15 9.64
CA ALA A 222 -14.51 -1.43 8.61
C ALA A 222 -14.89 -0.17 7.82
N GLY A 223 -14.84 -0.28 6.48
CA GLY A 223 -15.15 0.80 5.55
C GLY A 223 -14.00 1.79 5.28
N ALA A 224 -12.90 1.74 6.04
CA ALA A 224 -11.68 2.51 5.78
C ALA A 224 -10.68 1.68 4.96
N VAL A 225 -10.06 2.31 3.97
CA VAL A 225 -9.12 1.66 3.05
C VAL A 225 -7.97 2.57 2.70
N ILE A 226 -6.84 2.00 2.28
CA ILE A 226 -5.81 2.74 1.56
C ILE A 226 -6.22 2.76 0.08
N ASP A 227 -6.51 3.93 -0.44
CA ASP A 227 -6.85 4.13 -1.84
C ASP A 227 -5.58 4.21 -2.70
N LEU A 228 -5.22 3.10 -3.33
CA LEU A 228 -4.05 2.99 -4.19
C LEU A 228 -4.27 3.62 -5.56
N SER A 229 -5.51 3.95 -5.94
CA SER A 229 -5.82 4.57 -7.23
C SER A 229 -5.20 5.97 -7.37
N VAL A 230 -5.02 6.65 -6.25
CA VAL A 230 -4.55 8.03 -6.17
C VAL A 230 -3.31 8.17 -5.29
N SER A 231 -2.84 7.08 -4.70
CA SER A 231 -1.59 7.04 -3.93
C SER A 231 -0.38 6.90 -4.86
N GLY A 232 0.79 7.32 -4.39
CA GLY A 232 2.00 7.28 -5.21
C GLY A 232 3.14 8.12 -4.64
N MET A 233 4.06 8.52 -5.51
CA MET A 233 5.29 9.22 -5.15
C MET A 233 5.34 10.60 -5.81
N GLY A 234 5.85 11.59 -5.07
CA GLY A 234 5.98 12.97 -5.53
C GLY A 234 4.65 13.72 -5.53
N ALA A 235 4.67 14.97 -6.03
CA ALA A 235 3.52 15.87 -5.93
C ALA A 235 2.27 15.33 -6.65
N ALA A 236 2.42 14.83 -7.87
CA ALA A 236 1.30 14.46 -8.74
C ALA A 236 1.21 12.95 -9.04
N GLY A 237 2.09 12.14 -8.46
CA GLY A 237 2.25 10.75 -8.85
C GLY A 237 1.12 9.83 -8.37
N GLY A 238 0.54 9.07 -9.30
CA GLY A 238 -0.42 7.98 -9.06
C GLY A 238 0.16 6.61 -9.40
N GLN A 239 1.44 6.38 -9.16
CA GLN A 239 2.17 5.18 -9.62
C GLN A 239 1.69 3.88 -8.95
N PHE A 240 0.93 3.98 -7.86
CA PHE A 240 0.31 2.83 -7.19
C PHE A 240 -1.04 2.46 -7.81
N TRP A 241 -1.50 3.22 -8.80
CA TRP A 241 -2.57 2.77 -9.68
C TRP A 241 -2.12 1.53 -10.46
N ARG A 242 -3.07 0.64 -10.74
CA ARG A 242 -2.85 -0.57 -11.51
C ARG A 242 -3.37 -0.41 -12.94
N THR A 243 -2.55 -0.71 -13.95
CA THR A 243 -2.95 -0.69 -15.36
C THR A 243 -3.32 -2.05 -15.96
N ALA A 244 -3.11 -3.18 -15.27
CA ALA A 244 -3.38 -4.54 -15.77
C ALA A 244 -3.80 -5.51 -14.66
N ARG A 245 -4.36 -6.69 -14.98
CA ARG A 245 -4.94 -7.73 -14.07
C ARG A 245 -4.03 -8.31 -12.96
N THR A 246 -2.95 -7.65 -12.55
CA THR A 246 -2.05 -8.14 -11.50
C THR A 246 -2.57 -7.79 -10.09
N THR A 247 -2.22 -8.59 -9.11
CA THR A 247 -2.51 -8.34 -7.68
C THR A 247 -1.25 -7.80 -6.99
N ASP A 248 -0.40 -7.10 -7.74
CA ASP A 248 0.91 -6.69 -7.24
C ASP A 248 0.76 -5.75 -6.04
N PRO A 249 1.41 -6.08 -4.93
CA PRO A 249 1.39 -5.25 -3.75
C PRO A 249 2.22 -3.99 -3.95
N VAL A 250 1.97 -3.01 -3.09
CA VAL A 250 2.87 -1.87 -2.92
C VAL A 250 3.71 -2.12 -1.68
N ILE A 251 5.03 -2.09 -1.82
CA ILE A 251 5.95 -2.34 -0.71
C ILE A 251 6.82 -1.11 -0.53
N ILE A 252 6.82 -0.52 0.66
CA ILE A 252 7.63 0.65 0.99
C ILE A 252 8.67 0.19 2.00
N MET A 253 9.95 0.22 1.62
CA MET A 253 11.06 -0.24 2.44
C MET A 253 11.77 0.94 3.10
N PHE A 254 12.01 0.84 4.41
CA PHE A 254 12.76 1.81 5.19
C PHE A 254 14.16 1.28 5.49
N GLN A 255 15.16 2.16 5.42
CA GLN A 255 16.50 1.86 5.90
C GLN A 255 16.56 1.98 7.43
N SER A 256 17.68 1.53 8.01
CA SER A 256 17.91 1.64 9.45
C SER A 256 18.05 3.08 9.95
N ASP A 257 18.23 4.06 9.07
CA ASP A 257 18.20 5.50 9.44
C ASP A 257 16.76 6.07 9.41
N GLY A 258 15.77 5.26 9.04
CA GLY A 258 14.36 5.64 8.91
C GLY A 258 13.98 6.14 7.51
N SER A 259 14.94 6.49 6.65
CA SER A 259 14.69 6.95 5.28
C SER A 259 14.03 5.88 4.42
N VAL A 260 13.33 6.28 3.35
CA VAL A 260 12.74 5.34 2.40
C VAL A 260 13.81 4.90 1.41
N GLU A 261 14.20 3.62 1.47
CA GLU A 261 15.20 3.05 0.56
C GLU A 261 14.66 2.92 -0.85
N ARG A 262 13.48 2.31 -0.96
CA ARG A 262 12.85 1.92 -2.21
C ARG A 262 11.38 1.65 -2.03
N VAL A 263 10.65 1.81 -3.12
CA VAL A 263 9.25 1.46 -3.25
C VAL A 263 9.11 0.45 -4.38
N LEU A 264 8.52 -0.70 -4.08
CA LEU A 264 8.21 -1.73 -5.07
C LEU A 264 6.73 -1.63 -5.43
N HIS A 265 6.43 -1.49 -6.71
CA HIS A 265 5.07 -1.41 -7.24
C HIS A 265 5.07 -1.85 -8.71
N ASN A 266 4.02 -2.52 -9.18
CA ASN A 266 3.87 -2.95 -10.59
C ASN A 266 5.15 -3.61 -11.16
N HIS A 267 5.76 -4.49 -10.37
CA HIS A 267 7.06 -5.14 -10.61
C HIS A 267 8.30 -4.23 -10.77
N LYS A 268 8.15 -2.92 -10.64
CA LYS A 268 9.24 -1.94 -10.59
C LYS A 268 9.79 -1.84 -9.17
N ASP A 269 11.07 -1.52 -9.10
CA ASP A 269 11.81 -1.24 -7.87
C ASP A 269 12.45 0.14 -8.06
N GLU A 270 11.88 1.14 -7.38
CA GLU A 270 12.23 2.53 -7.61
C GLU A 270 12.64 3.19 -6.30
N ARG A 271 13.73 3.97 -6.33
CA ARG A 271 14.09 4.84 -5.21
C ARG A 271 13.26 6.12 -5.32
N PRO A 272 12.41 6.43 -4.34
CA PRO A 272 11.57 7.63 -4.41
C PRO A 272 12.42 8.90 -4.41
N LEU A 273 12.14 9.80 -5.37
CA LEU A 273 12.75 11.14 -5.45
C LEU A 273 11.94 12.21 -4.72
N GLY A 274 10.75 11.84 -4.24
CA GLY A 274 9.80 12.71 -3.56
C GLY A 274 9.13 12.00 -2.40
N TRP A 275 8.21 12.69 -1.74
CA TRP A 275 7.43 12.10 -0.65
C TRP A 275 6.57 10.94 -1.18
N VAL A 276 6.37 9.92 -0.35
CA VAL A 276 5.44 8.82 -0.63
C VAL A 276 4.10 9.16 0.01
N HIS A 277 3.02 9.19 -0.76
CA HIS A 277 1.71 9.61 -0.32
C HIS A 277 0.73 8.44 -0.38
N LEU A 278 0.05 8.18 0.75
CA LEU A 278 -1.00 7.19 0.91
C LEU A 278 -2.31 7.90 1.28
N LEU A 279 -3.38 7.66 0.54
CA LEU A 279 -4.70 8.20 0.88
C LEU A 279 -5.49 7.17 1.69
N VAL A 280 -5.85 7.53 2.92
CA VAL A 280 -6.83 6.77 3.72
C VAL A 280 -8.20 7.36 3.45
N GLY A 281 -9.06 6.55 2.83
CA GLY A 281 -10.39 6.95 2.38
C GLY A 281 -11.43 5.86 2.60
N ARG A 282 -12.59 6.02 1.97
CA ARG A 282 -13.69 5.06 2.09
C ARG A 282 -13.67 4.07 0.95
N GLN A 283 -14.02 2.81 1.24
CA GLN A 283 -14.01 1.73 0.26
C GLN A 283 -14.90 2.01 -0.95
N ASN A 284 -16.09 2.57 -0.73
CA ASN A 284 -17.06 2.87 -1.78
C ASN A 284 -16.75 4.15 -2.59
N GLN A 285 -15.71 4.90 -2.20
CA GLN A 285 -15.21 6.08 -2.91
C GLN A 285 -13.90 5.78 -3.66
N VAL A 286 -13.45 4.51 -3.66
CA VAL A 286 -12.30 4.06 -4.45
C VAL A 286 -12.74 3.83 -5.89
N PHE A 287 -11.93 4.30 -6.83
CA PHE A 287 -12.17 4.09 -8.25
C PHE A 287 -11.79 2.66 -8.67
N PRO A 288 -12.75 1.81 -9.12
CA PRO A 288 -12.48 0.40 -9.35
C PRO A 288 -11.68 0.13 -10.64
N ASP A 289 -12.16 0.50 -11.83
CA ASP A 289 -11.60 -0.01 -13.09
C ASP A 289 -12.00 0.82 -14.34
N LYS A 290 -11.63 2.10 -14.42
CA LYS A 290 -11.56 2.76 -15.74
C LYS A 290 -10.21 3.44 -15.91
N GLU A 291 -9.49 2.92 -16.88
CA GLU A 291 -8.47 3.62 -17.64
C GLU A 291 -8.88 5.09 -17.84
N LEU A 292 -7.92 6.00 -17.72
CA LEU A 292 -8.14 7.43 -17.99
C LEU A 292 -8.28 7.74 -19.49
N LEU A 293 -8.48 6.68 -20.28
CA LEU A 293 -8.62 6.63 -21.72
C LEU A 293 -9.57 5.46 -22.01
N ASP A 294 -10.46 5.62 -22.98
CA ASP A 294 -11.17 4.47 -23.54
C ASP A 294 -10.29 3.79 -24.60
N LYS A 295 -10.61 2.53 -24.92
CA LYS A 295 -9.96 1.71 -25.95
C LYS A 295 -9.93 2.34 -27.34
N ASP A 296 -10.75 3.35 -27.61
CA ASP A 296 -10.85 4.00 -28.92
C ASP A 296 -10.22 5.40 -28.97
N ASP A 297 -9.32 5.76 -28.03
CA ASP A 297 -8.66 7.09 -27.95
C ASP A 297 -9.64 8.28 -27.87
N ASN A 298 -10.92 8.01 -27.71
CA ASN A 298 -11.97 8.98 -27.44
C ASN A 298 -12.06 9.19 -25.93
N PRO A 299 -12.01 10.43 -25.42
CA PRO A 299 -12.20 10.71 -24.00
C PRO A 299 -13.66 10.42 -23.61
N ILE A 300 -13.99 9.16 -23.32
CA ILE A 300 -15.29 8.83 -22.76
C ILE A 300 -15.33 9.37 -21.32
N GLY A 301 -16.08 10.45 -21.16
CA GLY A 301 -16.70 10.79 -19.88
C GLY A 301 -15.73 11.27 -18.82
N PHE A 302 -15.50 12.58 -18.85
CA PHE A 302 -14.94 13.43 -17.81
C PHE A 302 -15.71 13.42 -16.46
N ASN A 303 -16.27 12.29 -16.02
CA ASN A 303 -16.95 12.13 -14.72
C ASN A 303 -16.03 11.55 -13.63
N ARG A 304 -14.74 11.90 -13.67
CA ARG A 304 -13.79 11.53 -12.62
C ARG A 304 -14.05 12.27 -11.29
N PHE A 305 -14.80 13.38 -11.31
CA PHE A 305 -15.02 14.23 -10.14
C PHE A 305 -16.39 14.95 -10.10
N THR A 306 -17.31 14.62 -11.01
CA THR A 306 -18.55 15.39 -11.24
C THR A 306 -19.80 14.54 -11.48
N ASP A 307 -19.72 13.21 -11.32
CA ASP A 307 -20.93 12.39 -11.38
C ASP A 307 -21.74 12.61 -10.11
N GLU A 308 -22.86 13.34 -10.22
CA GLU A 308 -23.81 13.58 -9.12
C GLU A 308 -24.32 12.29 -8.47
N ALA A 309 -24.19 11.14 -9.16
CA ALA A 309 -24.68 9.84 -8.72
C ALA A 309 -23.70 9.03 -7.82
N THR A 310 -22.42 9.41 -7.73
CA THR A 310 -21.43 8.72 -6.87
C THR A 310 -20.90 9.65 -5.81
N GLU A 311 -20.82 9.19 -4.54
CA GLU A 311 -20.08 9.90 -3.49
C GLU A 311 -18.76 10.41 -4.08
N THR A 312 -18.55 11.74 -4.09
CA THR A 312 -17.34 12.40 -4.59
C THR A 312 -16.10 11.56 -4.26
N GLY A 313 -15.33 11.14 -5.27
CA GLY A 313 -14.22 10.20 -5.06
C GLY A 313 -13.23 10.66 -3.99
N ASN A 314 -12.44 9.72 -3.45
CA ASN A 314 -11.70 9.95 -2.19
C ASN A 314 -10.83 11.22 -2.14
N VAL A 315 -10.34 11.71 -3.28
CA VAL A 315 -9.51 12.94 -3.39
C VAL A 315 -10.30 14.23 -3.19
N MET A 316 -11.62 14.19 -3.25
CA MET A 316 -12.49 15.36 -3.08
C MET A 316 -13.15 15.40 -1.69
N ASP A 317 -13.17 14.29 -0.97
CA ASP A 317 -13.80 14.22 0.35
C ASP A 317 -12.84 14.74 1.42
N MET A 318 -13.17 15.91 1.98
CA MET A 318 -12.37 16.56 3.02
C MET A 318 -12.22 15.76 4.31
N LYS A 319 -13.00 14.70 4.53
CA LYS A 319 -12.86 13.83 5.71
C LYS A 319 -11.77 12.76 5.53
N ASN A 320 -11.33 12.52 4.30
CA ASN A 320 -10.25 11.60 4.00
C ASN A 320 -8.89 12.20 4.38
N ARG A 321 -7.90 11.33 4.53
CA ARG A 321 -6.62 11.68 5.15
C ARG A 321 -5.46 11.26 4.28
N TRP A 322 -4.58 12.19 3.96
CA TRP A 322 -3.31 11.90 3.34
C TRP A 322 -2.28 11.59 4.41
N ILE A 323 -1.67 10.41 4.33
CA ILE A 323 -0.46 10.08 5.08
C ILE A 323 0.71 10.20 4.13
N SER A 324 1.67 11.06 4.47
CA SER A 324 2.83 11.34 3.63
C SER A 324 4.11 11.03 4.37
N ILE A 325 5.01 10.32 3.70
CA ILE A 325 6.28 9.88 4.25
C ILE A 325 7.39 10.56 3.48
N ASN A 326 8.23 11.31 4.18
CA ASN A 326 9.41 11.94 3.59
C ASN A 326 10.44 10.86 3.24
N HIS A 327 10.82 10.77 1.96
CA HIS A 327 11.77 9.76 1.50
C HIS A 327 13.17 9.86 2.11
N ARG A 328 13.62 11.05 2.53
CA ARG A 328 14.98 11.24 3.08
C ARG A 328 15.07 11.00 4.57
N THR A 329 14.06 11.42 5.31
CA THR A 329 14.08 11.38 6.79
C THR A 329 13.20 10.29 7.36
N GLY A 330 12.29 9.72 6.56
CA GLY A 330 11.25 8.83 7.07
C GLY A 330 10.16 9.52 7.86
N SER A 331 10.21 10.85 8.04
CA SER A 331 9.22 11.56 8.85
C SER A 331 7.82 11.43 8.23
N ILE A 332 6.84 11.12 9.07
CA ILE A 332 5.46 10.91 8.67
C ILE A 332 4.66 12.17 9.03
N THR A 333 3.92 12.71 8.07
CA THR A 333 2.91 13.75 8.30
C THR A 333 1.56 13.26 7.84
N SER A 334 0.50 13.77 8.43
CA SER A 334 -0.86 13.43 8.02
C SER A 334 -1.75 14.66 8.05
N GLU A 335 -2.57 14.83 7.01
CA GLU A 335 -3.46 15.98 6.89
C GLU A 335 -4.80 15.56 6.25
N GLN A 336 -5.84 16.37 6.46
CA GLN A 336 -7.09 16.22 5.72
C GLN A 336 -6.88 16.54 4.24
N VAL A 337 -7.66 15.86 3.40
CA VAL A 337 -7.88 16.29 2.02
C VAL A 337 -8.51 17.68 2.04
N VAL A 338 -8.08 18.54 1.13
CA VAL A 338 -8.47 19.95 1.12
C VAL A 338 -9.55 20.15 0.07
N GLY A 339 -10.66 20.78 0.47
CA GLY A 339 -11.83 20.97 -0.40
C GLY A 339 -11.65 22.06 -1.44
N ASN A 340 -10.61 22.90 -1.31
CA ASN A 340 -10.36 24.01 -2.21
C ASN A 340 -9.41 23.63 -3.36
N ILE A 341 -9.67 22.48 -3.98
CA ILE A 341 -9.04 22.14 -5.25
C ILE A 341 -9.66 23.08 -6.29
N PRO A 342 -8.89 23.95 -6.96
CA PRO A 342 -9.44 24.88 -7.94
C PRO A 342 -10.31 24.12 -8.95
N PRO A 343 -11.36 24.73 -9.52
CA PRO A 343 -12.05 24.15 -10.66
C PRO A 343 -11.07 24.05 -11.83
N ILE A 344 -10.34 22.93 -11.91
CA ILE A 344 -9.41 22.65 -13.00
C ILE A 344 -10.26 22.11 -14.16
N ALA A 345 -10.21 22.82 -15.29
CA ALA A 345 -10.95 22.45 -16.48
C ALA A 345 -10.59 21.01 -16.89
N PRO A 346 -11.57 20.15 -17.23
CA PRO A 346 -11.31 18.73 -17.47
C PRO A 346 -10.25 18.46 -18.55
N LYS A 347 -10.15 19.34 -19.55
CA LYS A 347 -9.13 19.28 -20.61
C LYS A 347 -7.69 19.55 -20.13
N GLN A 348 -7.52 20.23 -19.00
CA GLN A 348 -6.21 20.58 -18.43
C GLN A 348 -5.68 19.51 -17.46
N ASP A 349 -6.53 18.60 -16.98
CA ASP A 349 -6.17 17.57 -16.00
C ASP A 349 -6.65 16.17 -16.43
N SER A 350 -6.25 15.77 -17.64
CA SER A 350 -6.62 14.48 -18.24
C SER A 350 -6.25 13.27 -17.37
N GLN A 351 -5.29 13.43 -16.46
CA GLN A 351 -4.80 12.37 -15.57
C GLN A 351 -5.07 12.63 -14.08
N GLY A 352 -5.86 13.66 -13.71
CA GLY A 352 -6.18 13.98 -12.31
C GLY A 352 -4.96 14.35 -11.46
N SER A 353 -3.83 14.55 -12.12
CA SER A 353 -2.51 14.74 -11.54
C SER A 353 -2.39 16.14 -10.92
N LEU A 354 -3.05 17.14 -11.51
CA LEU A 354 -3.11 18.49 -10.96
C LEU A 354 -3.99 18.54 -9.70
N ARG A 355 -5.13 17.84 -9.69
CA ARG A 355 -5.97 17.70 -8.49
C ARG A 355 -5.26 16.95 -7.37
N ILE A 356 -4.57 15.85 -7.68
CA ILE A 356 -3.75 15.12 -6.71
C ILE A 356 -2.63 16.01 -6.16
N ALA A 357 -1.95 16.76 -7.03
CA ALA A 357 -0.90 17.69 -6.62
C ALA A 357 -1.42 18.80 -5.71
N ALA A 358 -2.57 19.39 -6.02
CA ALA A 358 -3.23 20.38 -5.18
C ALA A 358 -3.62 19.77 -3.81
N ALA A 359 -4.22 18.58 -3.80
CA ALA A 359 -4.64 17.90 -2.57
C ALA A 359 -3.45 17.54 -1.65
N ARG A 360 -2.27 17.25 -2.22
CA ARG A 360 -1.05 16.91 -1.46
C ARG A 360 -0.22 18.11 -1.04
N ALA A 361 -0.45 19.29 -1.61
CA ALA A 361 0.37 20.49 -1.37
C ALA A 361 0.41 20.85 0.13
N LEU A 362 -0.72 20.79 0.82
CA LEU A 362 -0.84 21.16 2.23
C LEU A 362 -0.15 20.17 3.19
N VAL A 363 -0.17 18.88 2.87
CA VAL A 363 0.53 17.86 3.67
C VAL A 363 2.06 18.06 3.60
N ARG A 364 2.55 18.61 2.47
CA ARG A 364 3.98 18.89 2.26
C ARG A 364 4.45 20.16 2.96
N THR A 365 3.58 21.16 3.13
CA THR A 365 3.95 22.42 3.80
C THR A 365 3.92 22.32 5.32
N GLY A 366 3.35 21.24 5.88
CA GLY A 366 3.30 21.01 7.34
C GLY A 366 2.43 22.02 8.09
N THR A 367 1.78 22.93 7.37
CA THR A 367 0.82 23.90 7.89
C THR A 367 -0.55 23.24 7.88
N GLY A 368 -0.82 22.40 8.86
CA GLY A 368 -2.17 21.88 9.07
C GLY A 368 -3.13 23.04 9.27
N SER A 369 -4.30 22.99 8.64
CA SER A 369 -5.37 23.99 8.81
C SER A 369 -6.10 23.76 10.16
N GLY A 370 -5.33 23.64 11.24
CA GLY A 370 -5.83 23.68 12.61
C GLY A 370 -5.95 25.12 13.05
N GLY A 371 -6.97 25.83 12.56
CA GLY A 371 -7.18 27.23 12.89
C GLY A 371 -8.44 27.80 12.25
N ASN A 372 -9.59 27.45 12.83
CA ASN A 372 -10.81 28.25 13.06
C ASN A 372 -12.05 27.36 13.12
#